data_AF-A0AAN8PGH8-F1
#
_entry.id   AF-A0AAN8PGH8-F1
#
_cell.length_a   1.000
_cell.length_b   1.000
_cell.length_c   1.000
_cell.angle_alpha   90.00
_cell.angle_beta   90.00
_cell.angle_gamma   90.00
#
_symmetry.space_group_name_H-M   'P 1'
#
loop_
_entity.id
_entity.type
_entity.pdbx_description
1 polymer ?
#
loop_
_entity_poly.entity_id
_entity_poly.type
_entity_poly.pdbx_seq_one_letter_code
_entity_poly.pdbx_strand_id
1 'polypeptide(L)'
;MTGFFNPQGFLTAMRQEVTRAHKGWALDSVVLQNLVTKHNKEDLHESPPEGVYVYGLFLEGAALDRKTGKLIESRPKVLYEPMPVIYIYAISSTAGKECRIYECPIYRKPQRTDQKYVGSIDFETDTNPRHWTLRGVALLCDIK
;
A
#
# COMPACT_ATOMS: atom_id res chain seq x y z
N MET A 1 -7.91 -0.02 -6.57
CA MET A 1 -7.25 -1.30 -6.97
C MET A 1 -8.22 -2.47 -7.12
N THR A 2 -9.33 -2.48 -6.39
CA THR A 2 -10.31 -3.58 -6.34
C THR A 2 -11.20 -3.73 -7.58
N GLY A 3 -11.19 -2.74 -8.48
CA GLY A 3 -11.90 -2.77 -9.77
C GLY A 3 -11.01 -3.00 -11.00
N PHE A 4 -9.70 -3.18 -10.82
CA PHE A 4 -8.77 -3.39 -11.94
C PHE A 4 -8.57 -4.88 -12.23
N PHE A 5 -8.63 -5.25 -13.51
CA PHE A 5 -8.28 -6.60 -13.95
C PHE A 5 -6.78 -6.91 -13.76
N ASN A 6 -5.92 -5.90 -13.92
CA ASN A 6 -4.48 -5.97 -13.73
C ASN A 6 -3.95 -4.80 -12.86
N PRO A 7 -4.08 -4.87 -11.53
CA PRO A 7 -3.63 -3.79 -10.64
C PRO A 7 -2.10 -3.60 -10.61
N GLN A 8 -1.32 -4.66 -10.84
CA GLN A 8 0.14 -4.57 -10.94
C GLN A 8 0.57 -3.77 -12.18
N GLY A 9 -0.08 -4.03 -13.31
CA GLY A 9 0.13 -3.27 -14.55
C GLY A 9 -0.21 -1.79 -14.38
N PHE A 10 -1.26 -1.48 -13.63
CA PHE A 10 -1.64 -0.10 -13.31
C PHE A 10 -0.55 0.64 -12.52
N LEU A 11 -0.02 0.04 -11.44
CA LEU A 11 1.06 0.65 -10.66
C LEU A 11 2.34 0.83 -11.48
N THR A 12 2.63 -0.13 -12.37
CA THR A 12 3.77 -0.04 -13.30
C THR A 12 3.59 1.11 -14.28
N ALA A 13 2.41 1.25 -14.88
CA ALA A 13 2.10 2.33 -15.81
C ALA A 13 2.16 3.71 -15.11
N MET A 14 1.64 3.82 -13.88
CA MET A 14 1.73 5.05 -13.09
C MET A 14 3.19 5.45 -12.86
N ARG A 15 4.05 4.50 -12.46
CA ARG A 15 5.48 4.75 -12.28
C ARG A 15 6.15 5.26 -13.57
N GLN A 16 5.82 4.64 -14.70
CA GLN A 16 6.34 5.05 -16.01
C GLN A 16 5.89 6.46 -16.38
N GLU A 17 4.63 6.80 -16.15
CA GLU A 17 4.08 8.13 -16.45
C GLU A 17 4.74 9.21 -15.60
N VAL A 18 4.88 8.99 -14.29
CA VAL A 18 5.57 9.92 -13.38
C VAL A 18 7.03 10.12 -13.78
N THR A 19 7.72 9.04 -14.17
CA THR A 19 9.10 9.12 -14.67
C THR A 19 9.20 9.99 -15.92
N ARG A 20 8.24 9.87 -16.85
CA ARG A 20 8.21 10.65 -18.10
C ARG A 20 7.93 12.13 -17.86
N ALA A 21 7.11 12.46 -16.86
CA ALA A 21 6.81 13.83 -16.48
C ALA A 21 8.03 14.55 -15.88
N HIS A 22 8.97 13.81 -15.27
CA HIS A 22 10.15 14.34 -14.60
C HIS A 22 11.41 14.27 -15.46
N LYS A 23 11.90 15.43 -15.92
CA LYS A 23 13.12 15.51 -16.72
C LYS A 23 14.35 15.04 -15.93
N GLY A 24 15.03 14.02 -16.45
CA GLY A 24 16.27 13.49 -15.88
C GLY A 24 16.08 12.33 -14.89
N TRP A 25 14.84 11.91 -14.63
CA TRP A 25 14.60 10.69 -13.85
C TRP A 25 14.80 9.45 -14.73
N ALA A 26 15.52 8.45 -14.21
CA ALA A 26 15.66 7.15 -14.85
C ALA A 26 14.64 6.18 -14.23
N LEU A 27 13.98 5.33 -15.03
CA LEU A 27 12.95 4.41 -14.52
C LEU A 27 13.47 3.51 -13.40
N ASP A 28 14.75 3.12 -13.47
CA ASP A 28 15.40 2.25 -12.48
C ASP A 28 15.68 2.96 -11.15
N SER A 29 15.76 4.30 -11.15
CA SER A 29 15.89 5.10 -9.93
C SER A 29 14.54 5.53 -9.34
N VAL A 30 13.43 5.24 -10.03
CA VAL A 30 12.09 5.60 -9.58
C VAL A 30 11.48 4.48 -8.76
N VAL A 31 11.13 4.81 -7.52
CA VAL A 31 10.48 3.90 -6.58
C VAL A 31 9.10 4.41 -6.22
N LEU A 32 8.17 3.49 -6.03
CA LEU A 32 6.85 3.83 -5.50
C LEU A 32 6.96 4.04 -3.99
N GLN A 33 6.28 5.08 -3.52
CA GLN A 33 6.13 5.43 -2.11
C GLN A 33 4.65 5.56 -1.79
N ASN A 34 4.32 5.47 -0.51
CA ASN A 34 2.94 5.60 -0.07
C ASN A 34 2.79 6.45 1.19
N LEU A 35 1.59 7.00 1.33
CA LEU A 35 1.11 7.63 2.55
C LEU A 35 -0.27 7.04 2.88
N VAL A 36 -0.40 6.43 4.05
CA VAL A 36 -1.70 5.98 4.56
C VAL A 36 -2.42 7.20 5.12
N THR A 37 -3.48 7.64 4.45
CA THR A 37 -4.20 8.84 4.86
C THR A 37 -5.18 8.56 6.00
N LYS A 38 -5.81 9.61 6.53
CA LYS A 38 -6.90 9.50 7.51
C LYS A 38 -8.29 9.51 6.86
N HIS A 39 -8.34 9.73 5.55
CA HIS A 39 -9.55 9.99 4.79
C HIS A 39 -10.15 8.70 4.26
N ASN A 40 -11.47 8.64 4.23
CA ASN A 40 -12.18 7.68 3.41
C ASN A 40 -12.36 8.25 2.00
N LYS A 41 -12.86 7.44 1.07
CA LYS A 41 -13.02 7.83 -0.33
C LYS A 41 -13.93 9.06 -0.45
N GLU A 42 -14.97 9.12 0.38
CA GLU A 42 -16.00 10.14 0.35
C GLU A 42 -15.48 11.53 0.76
N ASP A 43 -14.37 11.57 1.48
CA ASP A 43 -13.75 12.81 1.97
C ASP A 43 -12.80 13.44 0.93
N LEU A 44 -12.47 12.73 -0.15
CA LEU A 44 -11.51 13.17 -1.17
C LEU A 44 -12.24 13.46 -2.49
N HIS A 45 -12.32 14.74 -2.84
CA HIS A 45 -12.95 15.21 -4.08
C HIS A 45 -11.96 15.63 -5.15
N GLU A 46 -10.72 15.90 -4.77
CA GLU A 46 -9.67 16.35 -5.67
C GLU A 46 -8.74 15.20 -6.05
N SER A 47 -8.20 15.26 -7.27
CA SER A 47 -7.16 14.34 -7.71
C SER A 47 -5.83 14.69 -7.04
N PRO A 48 -4.96 13.70 -6.74
CA PRO A 48 -3.65 14.01 -6.19
C PRO A 48 -2.83 14.78 -7.24
N PRO A 49 -1.92 15.68 -6.83
CA PRO A 49 -1.06 16.44 -7.75
C PRO A 49 -0.22 15.53 -8.66
N GLU A 50 0.20 14.38 -8.14
CA GLU A 50 0.90 13.32 -8.85
C GLU A 50 0.50 11.96 -8.27
N GLY A 51 0.64 10.87 -9.02
CA GLY A 51 0.34 9.54 -8.51
C GLY A 51 -1.16 9.31 -8.39
N VAL A 52 -1.58 8.48 -7.43
CA VAL A 52 -2.93 7.92 -7.37
C VAL A 52 -3.42 7.70 -5.95
N TYR A 53 -4.71 7.92 -5.73
CA TYR A 53 -5.40 7.47 -4.52
C TYR A 53 -5.97 6.06 -4.71
N VAL A 54 -5.61 5.17 -3.80
CA VAL A 54 -6.09 3.78 -3.76
C VAL A 54 -7.00 3.60 -2.56
N TYR A 55 -8.22 3.12 -2.81
CA TYR A 55 -9.18 2.77 -1.77
C TYR A 55 -9.70 1.34 -1.95
N GLY A 56 -10.42 0.86 -0.92
CA GLY A 56 -11.11 -0.43 -0.92
C GLY A 56 -10.22 -1.61 -0.56
N LEU A 57 -9.03 -1.37 -0.02
CA LEU A 57 -8.17 -2.45 0.49
C LEU A 57 -8.62 -2.87 1.89
N PHE A 58 -8.40 -4.14 2.22
CA PHE A 58 -8.69 -4.72 3.52
C PHE A 58 -7.40 -5.24 4.15
N LEU A 59 -7.13 -4.87 5.39
CA LEU A 59 -6.01 -5.35 6.18
C LEU A 59 -6.42 -6.65 6.89
N GLU A 60 -5.63 -7.69 6.71
CA GLU A 60 -5.76 -8.98 7.40
C GLU A 60 -4.60 -9.17 8.39
N GLY A 61 -4.87 -9.74 9.56
CA GLY A 61 -3.85 -10.09 10.56
C GLY A 61 -3.38 -8.93 11.44
N ALA A 62 -3.89 -7.71 11.23
CA ALA A 62 -3.62 -6.54 12.05
C ALA A 62 -4.80 -5.55 11.98
N ALA A 63 -4.72 -4.49 12.80
CA ALA A 63 -5.53 -3.30 12.68
C ALA A 63 -4.63 -2.07 12.45
N LEU A 64 -5.23 -0.95 12.07
CA LEU A 64 -4.57 0.32 11.84
C LEU A 64 -5.03 1.34 12.90
N ASP A 65 -4.08 1.93 13.62
CA ASP A 65 -4.37 3.13 14.38
C ASP A 65 -4.46 4.33 13.43
N ARG A 66 -5.69 4.78 13.14
CA ARG A 66 -5.93 5.92 12.23
C ARG A 66 -5.32 7.24 12.72
N LYS A 67 -5.00 7.38 14.00
CA LYS A 67 -4.38 8.62 14.51
C LYS A 67 -2.92 8.70 14.10
N THR A 68 -2.19 7.59 14.27
CA THR A 68 -0.74 7.50 14.04
C THR A 68 -0.37 6.94 12.67
N GLY A 69 -1.29 6.25 11.99
CA GLY A 69 -1.02 5.56 10.72
C GLY A 69 -0.26 4.25 10.87
N LYS A 70 -0.08 3.76 12.11
CA LYS A 70 0.73 2.57 12.42
C LYS A 70 -0.11 1.32 12.60
N LEU A 71 0.51 0.18 12.32
CA LEU A 71 -0.08 -1.13 12.58
C LEU A 71 -0.18 -1.40 14.09
N ILE A 72 -1.32 -1.92 14.49
CA ILE A 72 -1.63 -2.40 15.84
C ILE A 72 -2.16 -3.83 15.76
N GLU A 73 -2.19 -4.53 16.90
CA GLU A 73 -2.75 -5.88 16.96
C GLU A 73 -4.21 -5.91 16.51
N SER A 74 -4.61 -7.02 15.88
CA SER A 74 -5.97 -7.21 15.39
C SER A 74 -6.98 -7.18 16.54
N ARG A 75 -8.17 -6.66 16.26
CA ARG A 75 -9.25 -6.60 17.24
C ARG A 75 -9.92 -7.98 17.36
N PRO A 76 -10.34 -8.41 18.56
CA PRO A 76 -11.01 -9.70 18.73
C PRO A 76 -12.20 -9.86 17.78
N LYS A 77 -12.25 -10.99 17.06
CA LYS A 77 -13.31 -11.35 16.10
C LYS A 77 -13.40 -10.43 14.87
N VAL A 78 -12.41 -9.58 14.60
CA VAL A 78 -12.30 -8.80 13.36
C VAL A 78 -11.24 -9.45 12.47
N LEU A 79 -11.68 -10.16 11.43
CA LEU A 79 -10.77 -10.83 10.49
C LEU A 79 -10.13 -9.86 9.50
N TYR A 80 -10.91 -8.87 9.05
CA TYR A 80 -10.52 -7.90 8.04
C TYR A 80 -10.86 -6.50 8.50
N GLU A 81 -9.90 -5.58 8.43
CA GLU A 81 -10.11 -4.17 8.74
C GLU A 81 -10.07 -3.32 7.45
N PRO A 82 -11.12 -2.54 7.13
CA PRO A 82 -11.10 -1.69 5.94
C PRO A 82 -10.09 -0.56 6.08
N MET A 83 -9.20 -0.44 5.09
CA MET A 83 -8.19 0.59 5.06
C MET A 83 -8.76 1.94 4.63
N PRO A 84 -8.25 3.06 5.19
CA PRO A 84 -8.47 4.38 4.61
C PRO A 84 -7.83 4.46 3.21
N VAL A 85 -8.03 5.60 2.55
CA VAL A 85 -7.39 5.87 1.27
C VAL A 85 -5.87 5.88 1.45
N ILE A 86 -5.17 5.15 0.59
CA ILE A 86 -3.71 5.15 0.52
C ILE A 86 -3.31 5.98 -0.69
N TYR A 87 -2.50 7.00 -0.46
CA TYR A 87 -1.90 7.79 -1.52
C TYR A 87 -0.61 7.11 -1.97
N ILE A 88 -0.50 6.78 -3.26
CA ILE A 88 0.70 6.17 -3.85
C ILE A 88 1.26 7.14 -4.88
N TYR A 89 2.54 7.46 -4.75
CA TYR A 89 3.28 8.36 -5.62
C TYR A 89 4.64 7.77 -5.96
N ALA A 90 5.40 8.44 -6.84
CA ALA A 90 6.74 7.99 -7.19
C ALA A 90 7.78 9.05 -6.81
N ILE A 91 8.96 8.60 -6.42
CA ILE A 91 10.11 9.47 -6.18
C ILE A 91 11.32 8.89 -6.91
N SER A 92 12.23 9.74 -7.37
CA SER A 92 13.57 9.30 -7.75
C SER A 92 14.45 9.20 -6.51
N SER A 93 14.77 7.98 -6.08
CA SER A 93 15.64 7.74 -4.93
C SER A 93 16.42 6.44 -5.12
N THR A 94 17.71 6.49 -4.80
CA THR A 94 18.58 5.30 -4.69
C THR A 94 18.78 4.88 -3.23
N ALA A 95 18.12 5.55 -2.28
CA ALA A 95 18.24 5.24 -0.86
C ALA A 95 17.48 3.96 -0.51
N GLY A 96 18.07 3.13 0.36
CA GLY A 96 17.41 1.94 0.89
C GLY A 96 16.25 2.29 1.83
N LYS A 97 15.34 1.33 2.04
CA LYS A 97 14.24 1.46 3.00
C LYS A 97 14.76 1.49 4.44
N GLU A 98 14.10 2.27 5.29
CA GLU A 98 14.45 2.35 6.72
C GLU A 98 14.16 1.04 7.46
N CYS A 99 14.92 0.77 8.54
CA CYS A 99 14.76 -0.46 9.34
C CYS A 99 13.42 -0.59 10.07
N ARG A 100 12.61 0.48 10.16
CA ARG A 100 11.32 0.52 10.89
C ARG A 100 10.10 0.47 9.97
N ILE A 101 10.31 0.05 8.72
CA ILE A 101 9.25 -0.11 7.75
C ILE A 101 8.88 -1.58 7.62
N TYR A 102 7.60 -1.89 7.80
CA TYR A 102 7.04 -3.17 7.40
C TYR A 102 6.49 -3.06 5.98
N GLU A 103 7.12 -3.79 5.06
CA GLU A 103 6.65 -3.92 3.69
C GLU A 103 5.48 -4.92 3.63
N CYS A 104 4.27 -4.40 3.69
CA CYS A 104 3.05 -5.20 3.74
C CYS A 104 2.64 -5.64 2.32
N PRO A 105 2.58 -6.94 2.03
CA PRO A 105 2.22 -7.43 0.71
C PRO A 105 0.73 -7.23 0.42
N ILE A 106 0.41 -6.93 -0.84
CA ILE A 106 -0.94 -6.77 -1.36
C ILE A 106 -1.28 -7.97 -2.24
N TYR A 107 -2.40 -8.63 -1.94
CA TYR A 107 -2.92 -9.73 -2.74
C TYR A 107 -4.31 -9.42 -3.29
N ARG A 108 -4.63 -10.01 -4.44
CA ARG A 108 -5.96 -9.88 -5.05
C ARG A 108 -7.06 -10.55 -4.23
N LYS A 109 -6.73 -11.63 -3.50
CA LYS A 109 -7.65 -12.50 -2.75
C LYS A 109 -6.97 -13.05 -1.49
N PRO A 110 -7.72 -13.56 -0.48
CA PRO A 110 -7.15 -14.08 0.76
C PRO A 110 -6.24 -15.30 0.56
N GLN A 111 -6.48 -16.10 -0.49
CA GLN A 111 -5.57 -17.19 -0.86
C GLN A 111 -4.30 -16.60 -1.50
N ARG A 112 -3.25 -16.46 -0.69
CA ARG A 112 -1.98 -15.82 -1.06
C ARG A 112 -1.15 -16.74 -1.92
N THR A 113 -0.98 -16.37 -3.19
CA THR A 113 -0.10 -17.01 -4.16
C THR A 113 0.60 -15.92 -4.98
N ASP A 114 1.73 -16.26 -5.61
CA ASP A 114 2.46 -15.29 -6.46
C ASP A 114 1.60 -14.76 -7.61
N GLN A 115 0.75 -15.61 -8.17
CA GLN A 115 -0.22 -15.20 -9.19
C GLN A 115 -1.16 -14.11 -8.69
N LYS A 116 -1.43 -14.02 -7.40
CA LYS A 116 -2.35 -13.06 -6.80
C LYS A 116 -1.63 -11.86 -6.18
N TYR A 117 -0.30 -11.85 -6.16
CA TYR A 117 0.48 -10.71 -5.68
C TYR A 117 0.30 -9.50 -6.58
N VAL A 118 0.24 -8.31 -5.98
CA VAL A 118 0.05 -7.03 -6.69
C VAL A 118 1.23 -6.09 -6.48
N GLY A 119 1.80 -6.09 -5.29
CA GLY A 119 2.83 -5.15 -4.84
C GLY A 119 2.84 -5.07 -3.33
N SER A 120 3.42 -4.00 -2.79
CA SER A 120 3.54 -3.78 -1.35
C SER A 120 3.20 -2.35 -0.97
N ILE A 121 2.77 -2.16 0.28
CA ILE A 121 2.60 -0.87 0.94
C ILE A 121 3.50 -0.86 2.17
N ASP A 122 4.27 0.19 2.32
CA ASP A 122 5.15 0.40 3.45
C ASP A 122 4.38 1.00 4.63
N PHE A 123 4.46 0.34 5.78
CA PHE A 123 3.90 0.80 7.05
C PHE A 123 5.02 1.13 8.03
N GLU A 124 4.96 2.32 8.63
CA GLU A 124 5.80 2.62 9.78
C GLU A 124 5.39 1.75 10.98
N THR A 125 6.40 1.26 11.71
CA THR A 125 6.16 0.46 12.90
C THR A 125 7.17 0.73 14.00
N ASP A 126 6.68 0.69 15.25
CA ASP A 126 7.50 0.80 16.45
C ASP A 126 8.04 -0.57 16.91
N THR A 127 7.51 -1.66 16.35
CA THR A 127 7.98 -3.03 16.62
C THR A 127 8.88 -3.50 15.48
N ASN A 128 9.61 -4.59 15.69
CA ASN A 128 10.41 -5.19 14.63
C ASN A 128 9.48 -5.63 13.47
N PRO A 129 9.74 -5.26 12.20
CA PRO A 129 8.89 -5.64 11.06
C PRO A 129 8.58 -7.15 10.97
N ARG A 130 9.51 -8.01 11.43
CA ARG A 130 9.30 -9.47 11.49
C ARG A 130 8.08 -9.87 12.33
N HIS A 131 7.70 -9.07 13.30
CA HIS A 131 6.49 -9.26 14.11
C HIS A 131 5.23 -9.36 13.23
N TRP A 132 5.11 -8.45 12.26
CA TRP A 132 3.99 -8.41 11.32
C TRP A 132 4.10 -9.48 10.24
N THR A 133 5.32 -9.79 9.80
CA THR A 133 5.56 -10.93 8.91
C THR A 133 5.06 -12.23 9.53
N LEU A 134 5.39 -12.49 10.80
CA LEU A 134 4.99 -13.71 11.52
C LEU A 134 3.48 -13.78 11.80
N ARG A 135 2.81 -12.63 11.92
CA ARG A 135 1.34 -12.53 11.99
C ARG A 135 0.67 -12.73 10.64
N GLY A 136 1.45 -12.80 9.57
CA GLY A 136 0.95 -12.87 8.22
C GLY A 136 0.12 -11.63 7.89
N VAL A 137 0.55 -10.43 8.29
CA VAL A 137 -0.18 -9.21 7.93
C VAL A 137 -0.14 -9.00 6.41
N ALA A 138 -1.29 -8.78 5.79
CA ALA A 138 -1.37 -8.49 4.35
C ALA A 138 -2.54 -7.56 4.03
N LEU A 139 -2.42 -6.87 2.89
CA LEU A 139 -3.51 -6.13 2.28
C LEU A 139 -4.20 -7.00 1.23
N LEU A 140 -5.53 -6.91 1.17
CA LEU A 140 -6.36 -7.66 0.26
C LEU A 140 -7.20 -6.70 -0.59
N CYS A 141 -7.22 -6.91 -1.90
CA CYS A 141 -8.14 -6.19 -2.79
C CYS A 141 -9.58 -6.68 -2.67
N ASP A 142 -9.77 -7.94 -2.28
CA ASP A 142 -11.09 -8.53 -2.09
C ASP A 142 -10.99 -9.62 -1.04
N ILE A 143 -12.00 -9.67 -0.17
CA ILE A 143 -12.12 -10.62 0.96
C ILE A 143 -13.16 -11.71 0.69
N LYS A 144 -13.82 -11.67 -0.48
CA LYS A 144 -14.74 -12.70 -0.95
C LYS A 144 -14.04 -13.84 -1.69
#